data_AF-A0ABC8VFH9-F1
#
_entry.id   AF-A0ABC8VFH9-F1
#
_cell.length_a   1.000
_cell.length_b   1.000
_cell.length_c   1.000
_cell.angle_alpha   90.00
_cell.angle_beta   90.00
_cell.angle_gamma   90.00
#
_symmetry.space_group_name_H-M   'P 1'
#
loop_
_entity.id
_entity.type
_entity.pdbx_description
1 polymer ?
#
loop_
_entity_poly.entity_id
_entity_poly.type
_entity_poly.pdbx_seq_one_letter_code
_entity_poly.pdbx_strand_id
1 'polypeptide(L)'
;MCFSSDRDSIDRLSWSLACLSPLYYSYAHSRSRHLKYEPQIVLPSKPPLQALDAAHYYYCTTTLLQLLSVCVRVCFPANISMTAAARPARRYALLLALWDSDYARKVYGGYYNVFVSAFGSGSGAGERWDCFRVIAGEFPAADDLATYDGFVVSGSPHDAHGEEPWVRRLVALVQTLHAMGKRVLGICFGHQLLCRALGGRVGRARGGWDVGVRMVNFAPGLLQAQAQGPGLGFLGGGLPRSASLIEVHQDEVWELPPGATVLASSEKTRVEAFAVGETALGVQGHPEYTADILLNLVDRLTAQGDIEGRAGEEAQRSVAETGGPDSKFWRALCRSFLRGGGGGGVVVSSTRPVTEVAGGRAGAVAGGSCFAGGAPMVQLACRAGIN
;
A
#
# COMPACT_ATOMS: atom_id res chain seq x y z
N MET A 1 -39.42 8.50 -41.32
CA MET A 1 -40.69 8.55 -42.08
C MET A 1 -41.38 7.20 -41.93
N CYS A 2 -42.71 7.25 -41.88
CA CYS A 2 -43.69 6.34 -41.28
C CYS A 2 -43.66 4.84 -41.62
N PHE A 3 -44.14 4.01 -40.68
CA PHE A 3 -45.31 3.09 -40.79
C PHE A 3 -45.71 2.67 -39.35
N SER A 4 -46.81 3.18 -38.78
CA SER A 4 -48.14 2.55 -38.64
C SER A 4 -48.08 1.11 -38.08
N SER A 5 -48.21 0.92 -36.76
CA SER A 5 -49.43 0.56 -36.00
C SER A 5 -49.80 -0.92 -36.06
N ASP A 6 -49.67 -1.64 -34.93
CA ASP A 6 -50.63 -2.67 -34.55
C ASP A 6 -50.69 -2.79 -33.02
N ARG A 7 -51.90 -2.62 -32.45
CA ARG A 7 -52.17 -2.42 -31.02
C ARG A 7 -52.59 -3.70 -30.28
N ASP A 8 -52.54 -4.87 -30.92
CA ASP A 8 -53.14 -6.09 -30.36
C ASP A 8 -52.15 -7.06 -29.67
N SER A 9 -50.89 -6.66 -29.49
CA SER A 9 -49.85 -7.52 -28.89
C SER A 9 -49.51 -7.20 -27.42
N ILE A 10 -50.04 -6.12 -26.85
CA ILE A 10 -49.67 -5.65 -25.51
C ILE A 10 -50.62 -6.15 -24.41
N ASP A 11 -51.86 -6.53 -24.75
CA ASP A 11 -52.87 -6.91 -23.75
C ASP A 11 -52.88 -8.38 -23.32
N ARG A 12 -51.94 -9.22 -23.82
CA ARG A 12 -51.81 -10.64 -23.41
C ARG A 12 -50.62 -10.95 -22.50
N LEU A 13 -49.79 -9.96 -22.18
CA LEU A 13 -48.66 -10.11 -21.24
C LEU A 13 -48.94 -9.54 -19.84
N SER A 14 -50.08 -8.89 -19.62
CA SER A 14 -50.44 -8.24 -18.35
C SER A 14 -51.15 -9.15 -17.33
N TRP A 15 -51.45 -10.41 -17.68
CA TRP A 15 -52.16 -11.35 -16.78
C TRP A 15 -51.27 -12.43 -16.12
N SER A 16 -49.98 -12.50 -16.44
CA SER A 16 -49.10 -13.58 -15.93
C SER A 16 -48.05 -13.15 -14.90
N LEU A 17 -48.00 -11.87 -14.49
CA LEU A 17 -47.01 -11.36 -13.52
C LEU A 17 -47.61 -10.88 -12.18
N ALA A 18 -48.91 -11.06 -11.95
CA ALA A 18 -49.58 -10.62 -10.72
C ALA A 18 -49.60 -11.65 -9.57
N CYS A 19 -49.03 -12.85 -9.75
CA CYS A 19 -49.14 -13.94 -8.76
C CYS A 19 -47.84 -14.32 -8.03
N LEU A 20 -46.77 -13.52 -8.12
CA LEU A 20 -45.52 -13.80 -7.40
C LEU A 20 -45.02 -12.56 -6.62
N SER A 21 -45.57 -12.42 -5.40
CA SER A 21 -44.99 -11.75 -4.20
C SER A 21 -44.94 -10.21 -4.13
N PRO A 22 -45.78 -9.58 -3.27
CA PRO A 22 -45.56 -8.23 -2.73
C PRO A 22 -44.89 -8.32 -1.34
N LEU A 23 -43.58 -8.10 -1.28
CA LEU A 23 -42.86 -7.78 -0.05
C LEU A 23 -41.83 -6.69 -0.36
N TYR A 24 -42.28 -5.49 -0.74
CA TYR A 24 -41.46 -4.28 -0.66
C TYR A 24 -42.38 -3.08 -0.89
N TYR A 25 -42.50 -2.21 0.12
CA TYR A 25 -42.86 -0.78 0.12
C TYR A 25 -43.76 -0.43 1.30
N SER A 26 -43.17 0.12 2.36
CA SER A 26 -43.65 1.37 2.97
C SER A 26 -42.65 1.86 4.04
N TYR A 27 -41.84 2.84 3.68
CA TYR A 27 -41.19 3.73 4.67
C TYR A 27 -41.18 5.14 4.09
N ALA A 28 -42.26 5.89 4.33
CA ALA A 28 -42.26 7.34 4.19
C ALA A 28 -43.28 7.96 5.15
N HIS A 29 -42.77 8.87 5.99
CA HIS A 29 -43.45 9.91 6.77
C HIS A 29 -44.09 9.56 8.12
N SER A 30 -43.34 9.87 9.20
CA SER A 30 -43.87 10.16 10.52
C SER A 30 -44.30 11.63 10.64
N ARG A 31 -45.58 11.88 10.95
CA ARG A 31 -46.02 13.01 11.79
C ARG A 31 -47.11 12.53 12.74
N SER A 32 -46.71 12.28 13.98
CA SER A 32 -47.35 12.73 15.23
C SER A 32 -48.89 12.91 15.23
N ARG A 33 -49.63 11.97 15.82
CA ARG A 33 -50.34 12.12 17.12
C ARG A 33 -51.37 11.01 17.36
N HIS A 34 -51.44 10.61 18.63
CA HIS A 34 -52.39 9.77 19.33
C HIS A 34 -53.82 9.66 18.77
N LEU A 35 -54.37 8.44 18.79
CA LEU A 35 -55.58 8.08 19.55
C LEU A 35 -55.80 6.56 19.50
N LYS A 36 -56.13 5.99 20.67
CA LYS A 36 -56.40 4.56 20.93
C LYS A 36 -57.77 4.18 20.40
N TYR A 37 -57.90 3.05 19.71
CA TYR A 37 -59.12 2.23 19.66
C TYR A 37 -58.77 0.83 19.12
N GLU A 38 -58.95 -0.22 19.94
CA GLU A 38 -58.98 -1.62 19.48
C GLU A 38 -60.41 -1.99 19.03
N PRO A 39 -60.54 -2.77 17.95
CA PRO A 39 -61.60 -3.77 17.91
C PRO A 39 -61.09 -5.16 17.50
N GLN A 40 -61.66 -6.18 18.16
CA GLN A 40 -61.43 -7.60 17.90
C GLN A 40 -61.78 -8.01 16.46
N ILE A 41 -60.91 -8.79 15.82
CA ILE A 41 -61.15 -9.39 14.49
C ILE A 41 -61.56 -10.85 14.67
N VAL A 42 -62.77 -11.17 14.19
CA VAL A 42 -63.27 -12.55 14.00
C VAL A 42 -62.70 -13.09 12.69
N LEU A 43 -62.00 -14.23 12.73
CA LEU A 43 -61.49 -14.93 11.54
C LEU A 43 -62.54 -15.90 10.98
N PRO A 44 -62.89 -15.86 9.69
CA PRO A 44 -63.66 -16.92 9.06
C PRO A 44 -62.77 -18.12 8.68
N SER A 45 -63.34 -19.32 8.84
CA SER A 45 -62.76 -20.64 8.61
C SER A 45 -62.39 -20.93 7.14
N LYS A 46 -61.24 -21.60 6.94
CA LYS A 46 -60.75 -22.14 5.64
C LYS A 46 -61.73 -23.14 5.00
N PRO A 47 -61.92 -23.15 3.67
CA PRO A 47 -62.44 -24.31 2.96
C PRO A 47 -61.30 -25.31 2.63
N PRO A 48 -61.62 -26.60 2.40
CA PRO A 48 -60.62 -27.67 2.29
C PRO A 48 -59.97 -27.73 0.90
N LEU A 49 -58.66 -28.00 0.88
CA LEU A 49 -57.88 -28.36 -0.30
C LEU A 49 -58.30 -29.76 -0.79
N GLN A 50 -58.92 -29.84 -1.96
CA GLN A 50 -58.99 -31.09 -2.73
C GLN A 50 -57.77 -31.18 -3.66
N ALA A 51 -57.24 -32.39 -3.75
CA ALA A 51 -56.02 -32.77 -4.42
C ALA A 51 -56.02 -32.38 -5.91
N LEU A 52 -55.03 -31.59 -6.32
CA LEU A 52 -54.66 -31.42 -7.72
C LEU A 52 -53.59 -32.47 -8.06
N ASP A 53 -53.95 -33.31 -9.02
CA ASP A 53 -53.21 -34.47 -9.52
C ASP A 53 -51.85 -34.08 -10.13
N ALA A 54 -50.81 -34.87 -9.84
CA ALA A 54 -49.40 -34.62 -10.17
C ALA A 54 -49.11 -34.57 -11.68
N ALA A 55 -50.08 -34.96 -12.51
CA ALA A 55 -49.95 -34.95 -13.98
C ALA A 55 -49.99 -33.53 -14.60
N HIS A 56 -50.66 -32.55 -13.99
CA HIS A 56 -50.75 -31.19 -14.56
C HIS A 56 -49.48 -30.35 -14.38
N TYR A 57 -48.68 -30.62 -13.35
CA TYR A 57 -47.45 -29.87 -13.07
C TYR A 57 -46.29 -30.26 -14.02
N TYR A 58 -46.32 -31.50 -14.54
CA TYR A 58 -45.28 -32.02 -15.43
C TYR A 58 -45.44 -31.54 -16.89
N TYR A 59 -46.67 -31.33 -17.35
CA TYR A 59 -46.94 -30.79 -18.69
C TYR A 59 -46.64 -29.29 -18.79
N CYS A 60 -46.83 -28.51 -17.73
CA CYS A 60 -46.59 -27.06 -17.75
C CYS A 60 -45.10 -26.69 -17.70
N THR A 61 -44.25 -27.53 -17.10
CA THR A 61 -42.82 -27.26 -16.95
C THR A 61 -41.99 -27.64 -18.19
N THR A 62 -42.41 -28.66 -18.94
CA THR A 62 -41.71 -29.11 -20.15
C THR A 62 -41.94 -28.19 -21.35
N THR A 63 -43.14 -27.60 -21.49
CA THR A 63 -43.42 -26.62 -22.57
C THR A 63 -42.74 -25.27 -22.34
N LEU A 64 -42.56 -24.84 -21.08
CA LEU A 64 -41.87 -23.59 -20.74
C LEU A 64 -40.35 -23.64 -21.00
N LEU A 65 -39.72 -24.80 -20.74
CA LEU A 65 -38.29 -25.03 -20.99
C LEU A 65 -37.96 -25.09 -22.49
N GLN A 66 -38.86 -25.62 -23.32
CA GLN A 66 -38.67 -25.65 -24.78
C GLN A 66 -38.85 -24.26 -25.42
N LEU A 67 -39.78 -23.44 -24.93
CA LEU A 67 -39.95 -22.05 -25.42
C LEU A 67 -38.79 -21.12 -25.00
N LEU A 68 -38.23 -21.30 -23.80
CA LEU A 68 -37.02 -20.57 -23.36
C LEU A 68 -35.78 -20.96 -24.19
N SER A 69 -35.63 -22.23 -24.57
CA SER A 69 -34.50 -22.68 -25.39
C SER A 69 -34.57 -22.17 -26.85
N VAL A 70 -35.77 -21.92 -27.39
CA VAL A 70 -35.94 -21.37 -28.74
C VAL A 70 -35.76 -19.85 -28.75
N CYS A 71 -36.20 -19.14 -27.71
CA CYS A 71 -36.00 -17.69 -27.61
C CYS A 71 -34.53 -17.28 -27.43
N VAL A 72 -33.72 -18.09 -26.73
CA VAL A 72 -32.28 -17.82 -26.56
C VAL A 72 -31.50 -18.00 -27.89
N ARG A 73 -32.02 -18.75 -28.86
CA ARG A 73 -31.35 -18.99 -30.15
C ARG A 73 -31.73 -18.03 -31.29
N VAL A 74 -32.81 -17.27 -31.17
CA VAL A 74 -33.31 -16.41 -32.27
C VAL A 74 -32.99 -14.91 -32.05
N CYS A 75 -32.58 -14.50 -30.85
CA CYS A 75 -32.27 -13.09 -30.55
C CYS A 75 -30.78 -12.74 -30.38
N PHE A 76 -29.86 -13.67 -30.60
CA PHE A 76 -28.42 -13.37 -30.62
C PHE A 76 -27.90 -13.44 -32.06
N PRO A 77 -27.63 -12.30 -32.74
CA PRO A 77 -26.71 -12.34 -33.87
C PRO A 77 -25.36 -12.86 -33.35
N ALA A 78 -24.90 -13.96 -33.95
CA ALA A 78 -23.55 -14.46 -33.77
C ALA A 78 -22.54 -13.35 -34.11
N ASN A 79 -21.48 -13.25 -33.30
CA ASN A 79 -20.37 -12.31 -33.40
C ASN A 79 -20.68 -10.84 -33.07
N ILE A 80 -21.03 -10.57 -31.82
CA ILE A 80 -20.46 -9.39 -31.14
C ILE A 80 -19.20 -9.88 -30.45
N SER A 81 -18.04 -9.64 -31.07
CA SER A 81 -16.78 -9.60 -30.33
C SER A 81 -16.97 -8.58 -29.22
N MET A 82 -17.15 -9.04 -27.97
CA MET A 82 -16.96 -8.18 -26.82
C MET A 82 -15.48 -7.81 -26.87
N THR A 83 -15.15 -6.71 -27.55
CA THR A 83 -13.92 -5.99 -27.28
C THR A 83 -13.91 -5.81 -25.77
N ALA A 84 -12.99 -6.49 -25.07
CA ALA A 84 -12.78 -6.28 -23.65
C ALA A 84 -12.71 -4.77 -23.46
N ALA A 85 -13.72 -4.20 -22.80
CA ALA A 85 -13.74 -2.76 -22.55
C ALA A 85 -12.39 -2.44 -21.90
N ALA A 86 -11.59 -1.62 -22.58
CA ALA A 86 -10.27 -1.27 -22.10
C ALA A 86 -10.44 -0.82 -20.65
N ARG A 87 -9.76 -1.50 -19.71
CA ARG A 87 -9.82 -1.08 -18.30
C ARG A 87 -9.52 0.42 -18.28
N PRO A 88 -10.35 1.24 -17.62
CA PRO A 88 -10.07 2.66 -17.53
C PRO A 88 -8.63 2.84 -17.04
N ALA A 89 -7.90 3.76 -17.66
CA ALA A 89 -6.51 4.01 -17.33
C ALA A 89 -6.41 4.26 -15.82
N ARG A 90 -5.49 3.56 -15.15
CA ARG A 90 -5.30 3.72 -13.71
C ARG A 90 -4.86 5.14 -13.42
N ARG A 91 -5.38 5.74 -12.36
CA ARG A 91 -5.10 7.12 -11.99
C ARG A 91 -4.44 7.16 -10.63
N TYR A 92 -3.25 7.74 -10.53
CA TYR A 92 -2.52 7.90 -9.27
C TYR A 92 -2.27 9.37 -8.98
N ALA A 93 -2.24 9.72 -7.69
CA ALA A 93 -1.86 11.04 -7.22
C ALA A 93 -0.51 10.99 -6.49
N LEU A 94 0.42 11.85 -6.89
CA LEU A 94 1.65 12.13 -6.18
C LEU A 94 1.47 13.41 -5.36
N LEU A 95 1.56 13.27 -4.04
CA LEU A 95 1.50 14.36 -3.06
C LEU A 95 2.95 14.77 -2.74
N LEU A 96 3.48 15.76 -3.48
CA LEU A 96 4.86 16.24 -3.35
C LEU A 96 5.00 17.20 -2.17
N ALA A 97 5.65 16.71 -1.12
CA ALA A 97 5.96 17.42 0.12
C ALA A 97 7.35 18.11 0.09
N LEU A 98 7.89 18.40 -1.09
CA LEU A 98 9.18 19.05 -1.25
C LEU A 98 9.24 19.95 -2.49
N TRP A 99 10.19 20.88 -2.46
CA TRP A 99 10.60 21.66 -3.63
C TRP A 99 11.64 20.88 -4.43
N ASP A 100 11.65 21.13 -5.74
CA ASP A 100 12.67 20.55 -6.61
C ASP A 100 14.03 21.16 -6.28
N SER A 101 15.01 20.30 -5.96
CA SER A 101 16.40 20.75 -5.88
C SER A 101 16.89 21.14 -7.27
N ASP A 102 17.88 22.03 -7.35
CA ASP A 102 18.48 22.39 -8.65
C ASP A 102 19.02 21.17 -9.39
N TYR A 103 19.57 20.21 -8.65
CA TYR A 103 20.03 18.94 -9.19
C TYR A 103 18.88 18.12 -9.78
N ALA A 104 17.82 17.86 -9.00
CA ALA A 104 16.67 17.10 -9.47
C ALA A 104 16.00 17.76 -10.69
N ARG A 105 15.87 19.10 -10.68
CA ARG A 105 15.34 19.87 -11.79
C ARG A 105 16.21 19.73 -13.05
N LYS A 106 17.53 19.85 -12.92
CA LYS A 106 18.47 19.81 -14.07
C LYS A 106 18.65 18.41 -14.65
N VAL A 107 18.75 17.39 -13.79
CA VAL A 107 19.10 16.02 -14.21
C VAL A 107 17.84 15.19 -14.53
N TYR A 108 16.76 15.39 -13.77
CA TYR A 108 15.55 14.57 -13.88
C TYR A 108 14.32 15.36 -14.36
N GLY A 109 14.40 16.69 -14.48
CA GLY A 109 13.21 17.53 -14.72
C GLY A 109 12.31 17.71 -13.50
N GLY A 110 12.82 17.42 -12.30
CA GLY A 110 12.12 17.54 -11.02
C GLY A 110 11.76 16.20 -10.37
N TYR A 111 11.40 16.23 -9.09
CA TYR A 111 11.05 15.06 -8.30
C TYR A 111 9.79 14.37 -8.80
N TYR A 112 8.85 15.07 -9.45
CA TYR A 112 7.73 14.42 -10.13
C TYR A 112 8.21 13.29 -11.06
N ASN A 113 9.20 13.58 -11.90
CA ASN A 113 9.76 12.60 -12.83
C ASN A 113 10.55 11.49 -12.12
N VAL A 114 11.23 11.79 -11.01
CA VAL A 114 11.92 10.78 -10.19
C VAL A 114 10.91 9.74 -9.68
N PHE A 115 9.80 10.20 -9.10
CA PHE A 115 8.75 9.33 -8.57
C PHE A 115 8.01 8.57 -9.68
N VAL A 116 7.61 9.24 -10.76
CA VAL A 116 6.89 8.59 -11.88
C VAL A 116 7.80 7.59 -12.60
N SER A 117 9.10 7.85 -12.73
CA SER A 117 10.05 6.87 -13.27
C SER A 117 10.21 5.64 -12.37
N ALA A 118 10.15 5.84 -11.04
CA ALA A 118 10.25 4.75 -10.08
C ALA A 118 8.98 3.88 -10.04
N PHE A 119 7.80 4.51 -10.02
CA PHE A 119 6.54 3.85 -9.66
C PHE A 119 5.50 3.76 -10.79
N GLY A 120 5.68 4.51 -11.88
CA GLY A 120 4.88 4.40 -13.09
C GLY A 120 5.22 3.16 -13.93
N SER A 121 4.38 2.87 -14.93
CA SER A 121 4.54 1.74 -15.85
C SER A 121 5.67 1.91 -16.89
N GLY A 122 6.29 3.08 -16.99
CA GLY A 122 7.36 3.39 -17.95
C GLY A 122 6.92 3.53 -19.41
N SER A 123 5.80 2.91 -19.82
CA SER A 123 5.27 2.96 -21.18
C SER A 123 4.19 4.03 -21.40
N GLY A 124 3.71 4.70 -20.34
CA GLY A 124 2.62 5.69 -20.39
C GLY A 124 1.24 5.13 -20.79
N ALA A 125 1.19 3.89 -21.30
CA ALA A 125 -0.03 3.23 -21.69
C ALA A 125 -0.81 2.78 -20.45
N GLY A 126 -1.99 3.35 -20.25
CA GLY A 126 -2.96 2.89 -19.25
C GLY A 126 -2.73 3.39 -17.83
N GLU A 127 -1.84 4.37 -17.60
CA GLU A 127 -1.67 5.03 -16.30
C GLU A 127 -1.59 6.56 -16.44
N ARG A 128 -2.30 7.29 -15.60
CA ARG A 128 -2.22 8.74 -15.43
C ARG A 128 -1.69 9.07 -14.04
N TRP A 129 -0.75 9.99 -13.97
CA TRP A 129 -0.18 10.50 -12.72
C TRP A 129 -0.49 11.99 -12.61
N ASP A 130 -1.21 12.38 -11.55
CA ASP A 130 -1.43 13.78 -11.21
C ASP A 130 -0.51 14.17 -10.06
N CYS A 131 -0.01 15.40 -10.10
CA CYS A 131 0.92 15.92 -9.10
C CYS A 131 0.26 17.06 -8.32
N PHE A 132 0.34 16.98 -7.00
CA PHE A 132 -0.12 18.03 -6.08
C PHE A 132 1.05 18.44 -5.19
N ARG A 133 1.48 19.70 -5.28
CA ARG A 133 2.55 20.21 -4.44
C ARG A 133 1.98 20.60 -3.07
N VAL A 134 1.78 19.60 -2.22
CA VAL A 134 1.17 19.77 -0.89
C VAL A 134 1.96 20.71 0.02
N ILE A 135 3.29 20.79 -0.14
CA ILE A 135 4.13 21.78 0.55
C ILE A 135 3.76 23.23 0.19
N ALA A 136 3.18 23.45 -1.00
CA ALA A 136 2.68 24.75 -1.46
C ALA A 136 1.18 24.96 -1.15
N GLY A 137 0.54 24.04 -0.42
CA GLY A 137 -0.89 24.12 -0.13
C GLY A 137 -1.80 23.61 -1.25
N GLU A 138 -1.25 22.99 -2.29
CA GLU A 138 -1.99 22.38 -3.40
C GLU A 138 -2.37 20.94 -3.06
N PHE A 139 -3.66 20.63 -3.07
CA PHE A 139 -4.20 19.32 -2.70
C PHE A 139 -5.29 18.91 -3.69
N PRO A 140 -5.50 17.59 -3.90
CA PRO A 140 -6.64 17.13 -4.69
C PRO A 140 -7.96 17.62 -4.10
N ALA A 141 -8.92 17.93 -4.98
CA ALA A 141 -10.29 18.21 -4.57
C ALA A 141 -10.92 16.98 -3.91
N ALA A 142 -11.76 17.18 -2.89
CA ALA A 142 -12.39 16.09 -2.15
C ALA A 142 -13.21 15.17 -3.07
N ASP A 143 -13.94 15.75 -4.02
CA ASP A 143 -14.79 15.00 -4.97
C ASP A 143 -13.97 14.15 -5.96
N ASP A 144 -12.71 14.51 -6.20
CA ASP A 144 -11.82 13.77 -7.10
C ASP A 144 -11.17 12.55 -6.44
N LEU A 145 -11.13 12.48 -5.10
CA LEU A 145 -10.40 11.44 -4.37
C LEU A 145 -10.84 10.02 -4.76
N ALA A 146 -12.14 9.84 -5.01
CA ALA A 146 -12.70 8.56 -5.40
C ALA A 146 -12.19 8.07 -6.76
N THR A 147 -11.77 8.98 -7.64
CA THR A 147 -11.32 8.68 -9.01
C THR A 147 -9.89 8.14 -9.10
N TYR A 148 -9.10 8.23 -8.01
CA TYR A 148 -7.74 7.71 -7.95
C TYR A 148 -7.71 6.26 -7.45
N ASP A 149 -6.87 5.43 -8.04
CA ASP A 149 -6.59 4.06 -7.62
C ASP A 149 -5.59 4.00 -6.46
N GLY A 150 -4.72 5.00 -6.34
CA GLY A 150 -3.72 5.07 -5.26
C GLY A 150 -3.02 6.42 -5.16
N PHE A 151 -2.37 6.62 -4.01
CA PHE A 151 -1.72 7.86 -3.62
C PHE A 151 -0.28 7.57 -3.19
N VAL A 152 0.64 8.46 -3.51
CA VAL A 152 2.02 8.43 -3.05
C VAL A 152 2.31 9.73 -2.29
N VAL A 153 2.78 9.63 -1.06
CA VAL A 153 3.30 10.76 -0.27
C VAL A 153 4.82 10.71 -0.32
N SER A 154 5.43 11.76 -0.85
CA SER A 154 6.89 11.82 -1.03
C SER A 154 7.65 12.04 0.30
N GLY A 155 8.98 12.00 0.21
CA GLY A 155 9.86 12.59 1.22
C GLY A 155 9.67 14.11 1.35
N SER A 156 10.25 14.69 2.41
CA SER A 156 10.25 16.13 2.70
C SER A 156 11.49 16.49 3.54
N PRO A 157 12.04 17.70 3.41
CA PRO A 157 12.99 18.22 4.39
C PRO A 157 12.32 18.71 5.69
N HIS A 158 10.98 18.70 5.76
CA HIS A 158 10.21 19.06 6.95
C HIS A 158 9.92 17.87 7.85
N ASP A 159 9.48 18.16 9.07
CA ASP A 159 9.16 17.16 10.08
C ASP A 159 7.75 16.60 9.88
N ALA A 160 7.62 15.27 9.76
CA ALA A 160 6.29 14.62 9.67
C ALA A 160 5.46 14.78 10.95
N HIS A 161 6.12 15.07 12.06
CA HIS A 161 5.54 15.40 13.36
C HIS A 161 5.37 16.91 13.58
N GLY A 162 5.68 17.74 12.59
CA GLY A 162 5.48 19.18 12.61
C GLY A 162 4.00 19.59 12.61
N GLU A 163 3.74 20.85 12.98
CA GLU A 163 2.39 21.42 13.12
C GLU A 163 2.06 22.43 12.01
N GLU A 164 2.89 22.53 10.97
CA GLU A 164 2.64 23.41 9.85
C GLU A 164 1.26 23.12 9.22
N PRO A 165 0.50 24.14 8.79
CA PRO A 165 -0.87 23.95 8.32
C PRO A 165 -1.01 22.92 7.18
N TRP A 166 -0.04 22.88 6.27
CA TRP A 166 -0.05 21.91 5.17
C TRP A 166 0.25 20.48 5.65
N VAL A 167 1.08 20.28 6.67
CA VAL A 167 1.35 18.96 7.27
C VAL A 167 0.09 18.43 7.95
N ARG A 168 -0.58 19.27 8.76
CA ARG A 168 -1.84 18.90 9.41
C ARG A 168 -2.94 18.56 8.40
N ARG A 169 -3.02 19.34 7.32
CA ARG A 169 -3.95 19.06 6.21
C ARG A 169 -3.62 17.75 5.50
N LEU A 170 -2.34 17.43 5.32
CA LEU A 170 -1.89 16.18 4.73
C LEU A 170 -2.18 14.96 5.63
N VAL A 171 -2.00 15.09 6.95
CA VAL A 171 -2.44 14.08 7.92
C VAL A 171 -3.95 13.81 7.79
N ALA A 172 -4.77 14.86 7.76
CA ALA A 172 -6.23 14.73 7.60
C ALA A 172 -6.63 14.10 6.25
N LEU A 173 -5.92 14.44 5.17
CA LEU A 173 -6.12 13.80 3.87
C LEU A 173 -5.79 12.30 3.95
N VAL A 174 -4.64 11.92 4.51
CA VAL A 174 -4.26 10.49 4.62
C VAL A 174 -5.26 9.71 5.47
N GLN A 175 -5.79 10.28 6.55
CA GLN A 175 -6.88 9.69 7.34
C GLN A 175 -8.13 9.45 6.49
N THR A 176 -8.51 10.44 5.68
CA THR A 176 -9.65 10.33 4.76
C THR A 176 -9.42 9.23 3.73
N LEU A 177 -8.24 9.18 3.12
CA LEU A 177 -7.86 8.16 2.13
C LEU A 177 -7.90 6.75 2.73
N HIS A 178 -7.38 6.59 3.95
CA HIS A 178 -7.43 5.32 4.66
C HIS A 178 -8.88 4.88 4.95
N ALA A 179 -9.73 5.79 5.43
CA ALA A 179 -11.16 5.51 5.66
C ALA A 179 -11.91 5.15 4.37
N MET A 180 -11.50 5.69 3.23
CA MET A 180 -12.02 5.34 1.90
C MET A 180 -11.46 4.02 1.33
N GLY A 181 -10.56 3.35 2.05
CA GLY A 181 -9.89 2.13 1.56
C GLY A 181 -8.94 2.38 0.39
N LYS A 182 -8.48 3.62 0.19
CA LYS A 182 -7.51 3.96 -0.86
C LYS A 182 -6.12 3.47 -0.48
N ARG A 183 -5.34 3.04 -1.48
CA ARG A 183 -3.94 2.65 -1.31
C ARG A 183 -3.07 3.89 -1.16
N VAL A 184 -2.32 3.98 -0.08
CA VAL A 184 -1.40 5.08 0.24
C VAL A 184 0.00 4.52 0.47
N LEU A 185 0.94 4.91 -0.40
CA LEU A 185 2.36 4.64 -0.26
C LEU A 185 3.04 5.87 0.35
N GLY A 186 3.70 5.71 1.50
CA GLY A 186 4.50 6.75 2.12
C GLY A 186 5.99 6.49 1.98
N ILE A 187 6.76 7.47 1.51
CA ILE A 187 8.22 7.40 1.35
C ILE A 187 8.90 8.39 2.31
N CYS A 188 9.83 7.93 3.16
CA CYS A 188 10.56 8.76 4.13
C CYS A 188 9.63 9.61 5.01
N PHE A 189 9.58 10.93 4.85
CA PHE A 189 8.55 11.78 5.48
C PHE A 189 7.13 11.22 5.29
N GLY A 190 6.79 10.73 4.10
CA GLY A 190 5.50 10.11 3.80
C GLY A 190 5.26 8.84 4.59
N HIS A 191 6.29 8.02 4.85
CA HIS A 191 6.21 6.83 5.72
C HIS A 191 5.86 7.24 7.15
N GLN A 192 6.53 8.27 7.66
CA GLN A 192 6.34 8.79 9.01
C GLN A 192 4.97 9.47 9.16
N LEU A 193 4.56 10.27 8.18
CA LEU A 193 3.26 10.93 8.15
C LEU A 193 2.13 9.91 8.06
N LEU A 194 2.29 8.86 7.26
CA LEU A 194 1.35 7.75 7.19
C LEU A 194 1.21 7.05 8.54
N CYS A 195 2.32 6.75 9.21
CA CYS A 195 2.31 6.21 10.57
C CYS A 195 1.53 7.11 11.54
N ARG A 196 1.87 8.41 11.59
CA ARG A 196 1.20 9.43 12.42
C ARG A 196 -0.30 9.51 12.14
N ALA A 197 -0.68 9.56 10.86
CA ALA A 197 -2.07 9.70 10.44
C ALA A 197 -2.94 8.53 10.91
N LEU A 198 -2.36 7.32 10.98
CA LEU A 198 -3.04 6.10 11.41
C LEU A 198 -2.96 5.85 12.92
N GLY A 199 -2.44 6.80 13.70
CA GLY A 199 -2.41 6.73 15.17
C GLY A 199 -1.10 6.22 15.76
N GLY A 200 -0.04 6.09 14.96
CA GLY A 200 1.31 5.84 15.46
C GLY A 200 2.02 7.11 15.93
N ARG A 201 3.25 6.96 16.42
CA ARG A 201 4.11 8.07 16.87
C ARG A 201 5.43 8.08 16.11
N VAL A 202 5.84 9.27 15.71
CA VAL A 202 7.08 9.53 14.98
C VAL A 202 7.82 10.69 15.61
N GLY A 203 9.12 10.76 15.40
CA GLY A 203 9.95 11.86 15.89
C GLY A 203 11.42 11.64 15.56
N ARG A 204 12.28 12.48 16.12
CA ARG A 204 13.74 12.43 15.89
C ARG A 204 14.31 11.07 16.26
N ALA A 205 15.14 10.53 15.36
CA ALA A 205 15.86 9.30 15.60
C ALA A 205 16.86 9.49 16.73
N ARG A 206 16.88 8.55 17.69
CA ARG A 206 17.79 8.65 18.84
C ARG A 206 19.27 8.57 18.44
N GLY A 207 19.55 7.91 17.32
CA GLY A 207 20.88 7.79 16.72
C GLY A 207 21.27 8.91 15.76
N GLY A 208 20.42 9.95 15.63
CA GLY A 208 20.62 11.02 14.65
C GLY A 208 20.45 10.56 13.20
N TRP A 209 21.07 11.29 12.28
CA TRP A 209 21.01 11.07 10.84
C TRP A 209 21.39 9.64 10.42
N ASP A 210 20.53 8.95 9.67
CA ASP A 210 20.90 7.82 8.83
C ASP A 210 21.02 8.28 7.37
N VAL A 211 22.25 8.18 6.84
CA VAL A 211 22.58 8.62 5.48
C VAL A 211 23.48 7.57 4.84
N GLY A 212 23.12 7.10 3.64
CA GLY A 212 23.91 6.13 2.88
C GLY A 212 23.04 5.02 2.27
N VAL A 213 23.67 3.92 1.86
CA VAL A 213 23.01 2.69 1.45
C VAL A 213 23.08 1.69 2.58
N ARG A 214 21.92 1.27 3.11
CA ARG A 214 21.81 0.37 4.27
C ARG A 214 21.23 -0.97 3.87
N MET A 215 21.72 -2.04 4.48
CA MET A 215 21.15 -3.37 4.35
C MET A 215 19.92 -3.47 5.26
N VAL A 216 18.75 -3.64 4.65
CA VAL A 216 17.47 -3.76 5.36
C VAL A 216 17.06 -5.23 5.37
N ASN A 217 16.67 -5.75 6.55
CA ASN A 217 16.31 -7.15 6.75
C ASN A 217 14.80 -7.31 6.85
N PHE A 218 14.24 -8.22 6.06
CA PHE A 218 12.81 -8.54 6.12
C PHE A 218 12.49 -9.46 7.29
N ALA A 219 11.32 -9.27 7.91
CA ALA A 219 10.90 -10.05 9.06
C ALA A 219 10.86 -11.56 8.71
N PRO A 220 11.51 -12.45 9.50
CA PRO A 220 11.63 -13.87 9.17
C PRO A 220 10.30 -14.58 8.89
N GLY A 221 9.22 -14.19 9.59
CA GLY A 221 7.89 -14.75 9.39
C GLY A 221 7.30 -14.47 7.99
N LEU A 222 7.75 -13.41 7.32
CA LEU A 222 7.33 -13.05 5.96
C LEU A 222 8.12 -13.79 4.88
N LEU A 223 9.26 -14.39 5.22
CA LEU A 223 10.10 -15.14 4.29
C LEU A 223 9.56 -16.54 4.03
N GLN A 224 8.91 -17.13 5.04
CA GLN A 224 8.39 -18.50 5.00
C GLN A 224 6.90 -18.56 4.67
N ALA A 225 6.13 -17.55 5.10
CA ALA A 225 4.80 -17.38 4.59
C ALA A 225 4.92 -17.02 3.10
N GLN A 226 4.36 -17.85 2.20
CA GLN A 226 3.72 -17.24 1.02
C GLN A 226 2.87 -16.12 1.61
N ALA A 227 3.15 -14.86 1.32
CA ALA A 227 2.56 -13.71 2.00
C ALA A 227 1.03 -13.64 1.78
N GLN A 228 0.33 -14.56 2.45
CA GLN A 228 -1.07 -14.95 2.36
C GLN A 228 -1.77 -14.62 3.68
N GLY A 229 -1.05 -13.98 4.62
CA GLY A 229 -1.70 -13.31 5.74
C GLY A 229 -2.70 -12.29 5.21
N PRO A 230 -3.88 -12.13 5.85
CA PRO A 230 -4.89 -11.19 5.39
C PRO A 230 -4.30 -9.80 5.19
N GLY A 231 -4.35 -9.29 3.96
CA GLY A 231 -3.94 -7.94 3.63
C GLY A 231 -2.49 -7.72 3.19
N LEU A 232 -1.68 -8.76 2.99
CA LEU A 232 -0.30 -8.65 2.50
C LEU A 232 -0.05 -9.27 1.11
N GLY A 233 -1.11 -9.53 0.35
CA GLY A 233 -1.02 -10.20 -0.97
C GLY A 233 -0.13 -9.48 -2.00
N PHE A 234 0.15 -8.18 -1.82
CA PHE A 234 1.05 -7.43 -2.68
C PHE A 234 2.53 -7.81 -2.54
N LEU A 235 2.93 -8.47 -1.45
CA LEU A 235 4.31 -8.92 -1.23
C LEU A 235 4.72 -10.05 -2.21
N GLY A 236 3.75 -10.75 -2.81
CA GLY A 236 3.98 -11.71 -3.89
C GLY A 236 4.71 -13.00 -3.48
N GLY A 237 5.42 -13.59 -4.45
CA GLY A 237 5.98 -14.96 -4.43
C GLY A 237 7.26 -15.17 -3.61
N GLY A 238 7.50 -14.34 -2.58
CA GLY A 238 8.62 -14.46 -1.66
C GLY A 238 9.45 -13.18 -1.56
N LEU A 239 9.71 -12.74 -0.33
CA LEU A 239 10.60 -11.63 -0.03
C LEU A 239 12.05 -12.16 0.12
N PRO A 240 13.07 -11.39 -0.29
CA PRO A 240 14.45 -11.73 0.02
C PRO A 240 14.68 -11.61 1.53
N ARG A 241 15.73 -12.28 2.06
CA ARG A 241 16.14 -12.11 3.46
C ARG A 241 16.47 -10.66 3.79
N SER A 242 17.15 -10.00 2.86
CA SER A 242 17.55 -8.61 2.97
C SER A 242 17.63 -7.94 1.60
N ALA A 243 17.56 -6.62 1.58
CA ALA A 243 17.74 -5.80 0.40
C ALA A 243 18.35 -4.44 0.80
N SER A 244 19.25 -3.92 -0.02
CA SER A 244 19.89 -2.63 0.22
C SER A 244 18.96 -1.47 -0.18
N LEU A 245 18.88 -0.42 0.63
CA LEU A 245 18.02 0.75 0.42
C LEU A 245 18.82 2.04 0.68
N ILE A 246 18.50 3.12 -0.04
CA ILE A 246 19.07 4.44 0.25
C ILE A 246 18.34 5.04 1.45
N GLU A 247 19.07 5.35 2.52
CA GLU A 247 18.57 6.06 3.69
C GLU A 247 19.10 7.49 3.68
N VAL A 248 18.19 8.47 3.88
CA VAL A 248 18.54 9.87 4.16
C VAL A 248 17.44 10.46 5.05
N HIS A 249 17.54 10.25 6.35
CA HIS A 249 16.55 10.73 7.31
C HIS A 249 17.17 10.96 8.70
N GLN A 250 16.54 11.83 9.49
CA GLN A 250 16.86 12.05 10.91
C GLN A 250 15.66 11.83 11.84
N ASP A 251 14.54 11.40 11.27
CA ASP A 251 13.30 11.04 11.96
C ASP A 251 13.03 9.55 11.76
N GLU A 252 12.28 8.94 12.68
CA GLU A 252 11.89 7.55 12.63
C GLU A 252 10.49 7.34 13.22
N VAL A 253 9.91 6.16 12.96
CA VAL A 253 8.72 5.69 13.67
C VAL A 253 9.14 5.17 15.05
N TRP A 254 8.58 5.77 16.10
CA TRP A 254 8.76 5.32 17.49
C TRP A 254 7.75 4.24 17.88
N GLU A 255 6.49 4.43 17.49
CA GLU A 255 5.39 3.51 17.77
C GLU A 255 4.53 3.35 16.52
N LEU A 256 4.29 2.10 16.12
CA LEU A 256 3.46 1.79 14.97
C LEU A 256 1.97 2.05 15.26
N PRO A 257 1.17 2.38 14.22
CA PRO A 257 -0.26 2.47 14.39
C PRO A 257 -0.88 1.09 14.67
N PRO A 258 -2.06 1.03 15.32
CA PRO A 258 -2.77 -0.22 15.55
C PRO A 258 -2.97 -1.03 14.27
N GLY A 259 -2.76 -2.35 14.34
CA GLY A 259 -2.93 -3.25 13.19
C GLY A 259 -1.81 -3.21 12.14
N ALA A 260 -0.73 -2.46 12.39
CA ALA A 260 0.43 -2.46 11.52
C ALA A 260 1.28 -3.73 11.67
N THR A 261 1.85 -4.17 10.55
CA THR A 261 2.88 -5.21 10.49
C THR A 261 4.21 -4.58 10.10
N VAL A 262 5.26 -4.80 10.89
CA VAL A 262 6.63 -4.50 10.46
C VAL A 262 7.04 -5.47 9.37
N LEU A 263 7.42 -4.94 8.22
CA LEU A 263 7.90 -5.72 7.09
C LEU A 263 9.41 -5.87 7.11
N ALA A 264 10.12 -4.81 7.48
CA ALA A 264 11.57 -4.80 7.49
C ALA A 264 12.16 -3.84 8.52
N SER A 265 13.41 -4.11 8.92
CA SER A 265 14.20 -3.36 9.90
C SER A 265 15.69 -3.42 9.57
N SER A 266 16.47 -2.43 10.02
CA SER A 266 17.93 -2.44 9.98
C SER A 266 18.53 -2.40 11.39
N GLU A 267 19.85 -2.38 11.48
CA GLU A 267 20.55 -2.18 12.75
C GLU A 267 20.24 -0.81 13.38
N LYS A 268 20.05 0.22 12.56
CA LYS A 268 19.86 1.60 12.99
C LYS A 268 18.38 1.97 13.14
N THR A 269 17.53 1.45 12.27
CA THR A 269 16.12 1.83 12.19
C THR A 269 15.22 0.61 12.34
N ARG A 270 14.36 0.64 13.38
CA ARG A 270 13.51 -0.53 13.73
C ARG A 270 12.35 -0.76 12.76
N VAL A 271 11.91 0.29 12.06
CA VAL A 271 10.76 0.25 11.15
C VAL A 271 11.18 0.81 9.80
N GLU A 272 11.86 0.00 9.00
CA GLU A 272 12.27 0.39 7.64
C GLU A 272 11.10 0.30 6.66
N ALA A 273 10.23 -0.68 6.88
CA ALA A 273 8.97 -0.78 6.15
C ALA A 273 7.88 -1.34 7.05
N PHE A 274 6.66 -0.83 6.91
CA PHE A 274 5.47 -1.37 7.57
C PHE A 274 4.27 -1.33 6.62
N ALA A 275 3.27 -2.16 6.91
CA ALA A 275 1.98 -2.08 6.24
C ALA A 275 0.82 -2.14 7.24
N VAL A 276 -0.30 -1.49 6.91
CA VAL A 276 -1.58 -1.63 7.61
C VAL A 276 -2.60 -2.17 6.60
N GLY A 277 -2.87 -3.48 6.69
CA GLY A 277 -3.67 -4.20 5.69
C GLY A 277 -3.15 -3.97 4.26
N GLU A 278 -4.07 -3.91 3.30
CA GLU A 278 -3.71 -3.67 1.90
C GLU A 278 -3.60 -2.20 1.52
N THR A 279 -4.00 -1.28 2.40
CA THR A 279 -4.27 0.11 2.01
C THR A 279 -3.16 1.08 2.41
N ALA A 280 -2.23 0.68 3.28
CA ALA A 280 -1.12 1.53 3.70
C ALA A 280 0.20 0.78 3.65
N LEU A 281 1.19 1.34 2.96
CA LEU A 281 2.57 0.87 2.94
C LEU A 281 3.50 2.06 3.20
N GLY A 282 4.33 1.98 4.23
CA GLY A 282 5.40 2.93 4.49
C GLY A 282 6.76 2.31 4.16
N VAL A 283 7.65 3.08 3.54
CA VAL A 283 9.08 2.76 3.34
C VAL A 283 9.91 3.96 3.82
N GLN A 284 10.80 3.74 4.79
CA GLN A 284 11.57 4.80 5.45
C GLN A 284 12.66 5.38 4.54
N GLY A 285 13.35 4.52 3.80
CA GLY A 285 14.30 4.94 2.79
C GLY A 285 13.68 5.39 1.47
N HIS A 286 14.55 5.57 0.47
CA HIS A 286 14.26 6.18 -0.82
C HIS A 286 14.43 5.19 -1.98
N PRO A 287 13.43 4.33 -2.25
CA PRO A 287 13.47 3.40 -3.38
C PRO A 287 13.40 4.10 -4.75
N GLU A 288 12.97 5.35 -4.78
CA GLU A 288 12.94 6.23 -5.95
C GLU A 288 14.28 6.90 -6.23
N TYR A 289 15.18 7.02 -5.25
CA TYR A 289 16.48 7.62 -5.45
C TYR A 289 17.44 6.70 -6.20
N THR A 290 18.45 7.34 -6.77
CA THR A 290 19.62 6.74 -7.39
C THR A 290 20.85 7.16 -6.58
N ALA A 291 21.98 6.48 -6.79
CA ALA A 291 23.22 6.79 -6.10
C ALA A 291 23.64 8.26 -6.32
N ASP A 292 23.47 8.81 -7.53
CA ASP A 292 23.82 10.19 -7.83
C ASP A 292 22.94 11.22 -7.09
N ILE A 293 21.64 10.93 -6.89
CA ILE A 293 20.77 11.77 -6.05
C ILE A 293 21.24 11.75 -4.60
N LEU A 294 21.56 10.55 -4.06
CA LEU A 294 22.09 10.40 -2.71
C LEU A 294 23.38 11.22 -2.53
N LEU A 295 24.35 11.05 -3.43
CA LEU A 295 25.64 11.73 -3.35
C LEU A 295 25.48 13.25 -3.44
N ASN A 296 24.63 13.75 -4.34
CA ASN A 296 24.35 15.18 -4.40
C ASN A 296 23.71 15.72 -3.12
N LEU A 297 22.80 14.94 -2.50
CA LEU A 297 22.15 15.34 -1.26
C LEU A 297 23.13 15.32 -0.08
N VAL A 298 24.00 14.31 -0.01
CA VAL A 298 25.09 14.22 0.98
C VAL A 298 26.00 15.44 0.92
N ASP A 299 26.43 15.84 -0.28
CA ASP A 299 27.30 17.00 -0.46
C ASP A 299 26.63 18.28 0.05
N ARG A 300 25.33 18.45 -0.23
CA ARG A 300 24.56 19.62 0.23
C ARG A 300 24.38 19.63 1.74
N LEU A 301 23.97 18.51 2.34
CA LEU A 301 23.79 18.41 3.79
C LEU A 301 25.12 18.64 4.53
N THR A 302 26.23 18.16 3.99
CA THR A 302 27.57 18.38 4.56
C THR A 302 27.96 19.85 4.45
N ALA A 303 27.75 20.48 3.28
CA ALA A 303 28.06 21.89 3.07
C ALA A 303 27.20 22.84 3.93
N GLN A 304 25.98 22.42 4.29
CA GLN A 304 25.06 23.15 5.17
C GLN A 304 25.37 22.93 6.66
N GLY A 305 26.18 21.94 6.99
CA GLY A 305 26.48 21.57 8.38
C GLY A 305 25.38 20.74 9.05
N ASP A 306 24.43 20.22 8.28
CA ASP A 306 23.35 19.35 8.79
C ASP A 306 23.88 17.97 9.17
N ILE A 307 24.89 17.49 8.44
CA ILE A 307 25.63 16.25 8.75
C ILE A 307 27.12 16.54 8.85
N GLU A 308 27.81 15.77 9.68
CA GLU A 308 29.26 15.82 9.82
C GLU A 308 29.95 15.25 8.57
N GLY A 309 31.12 15.78 8.20
CA GLY A 309 31.87 15.31 7.03
C GLY A 309 32.12 13.80 7.02
N ARG A 310 32.42 13.20 8.18
CA ARG A 310 32.56 11.74 8.31
C ARG A 310 31.32 10.96 7.91
N ALA A 311 30.12 11.48 8.20
CA ALA A 311 28.86 10.83 7.84
C ALA A 311 28.66 10.90 6.31
N GLY A 312 29.08 11.99 5.67
CA GLY A 312 29.10 12.10 4.21
C GLY A 312 30.06 11.12 3.56
N GLU A 313 31.28 10.98 4.08
CA GLU A 313 32.28 10.01 3.61
C GLU A 313 31.80 8.56 3.80
N GLU A 314 31.14 8.25 4.92
CA GLU A 314 30.49 6.95 5.17
C GLU A 314 29.37 6.67 4.17
N ALA A 315 28.51 7.66 3.87
CA ALA A 315 27.47 7.52 2.87
C ALA A 315 28.07 7.23 1.48
N GLN A 316 29.15 7.91 1.10
CA GLN A 316 29.87 7.64 -0.15
C GLN A 316 30.45 6.22 -0.20
N ARG A 317 31.11 5.75 0.86
CA ARG A 317 31.65 4.39 0.96
C ARG A 317 30.57 3.32 0.88
N SER A 318 29.43 3.54 1.53
CA SER A 318 28.34 2.56 1.55
C SER A 318 27.79 2.23 0.15
N VAL A 319 27.81 3.19 -0.78
CA VAL A 319 27.43 2.95 -2.19
C VAL A 319 28.39 1.95 -2.84
N ALA A 320 29.69 2.09 -2.61
CA ALA A 320 30.70 1.19 -3.17
C ALA A 320 30.65 -0.21 -2.54
N GLU A 321 30.51 -0.28 -1.21
CA GLU A 321 30.54 -1.54 -0.44
C GLU A 321 29.31 -2.43 -0.72
N THR A 322 28.12 -1.83 -0.88
CA THR A 322 26.89 -2.56 -1.18
C THR A 322 26.73 -2.86 -2.68
N GLY A 323 27.44 -2.10 -3.53
CA GLY A 323 27.20 -2.07 -4.97
C GLY A 323 25.94 -1.29 -5.35
N GLY A 324 25.45 -0.42 -4.47
CA GLY A 324 24.25 0.39 -4.62
C GLY A 324 22.97 -0.26 -4.06
N PRO A 325 21.84 0.49 -4.08
CA PRO A 325 20.56 -0.01 -3.57
C PRO A 325 19.96 -1.09 -4.49
N ASP A 326 19.21 -2.01 -3.91
CA ASP A 326 18.37 -3.00 -4.61
C ASP A 326 17.10 -2.35 -5.17
N SER A 327 17.27 -1.25 -5.92
CA SER A 327 16.20 -0.38 -6.43
C SER A 327 15.15 -1.13 -7.23
N LYS A 328 15.56 -2.14 -8.02
CA LYS A 328 14.62 -2.92 -8.84
C LYS A 328 13.61 -3.66 -7.96
N PHE A 329 14.08 -4.26 -6.87
CA PHE A 329 13.23 -4.98 -5.93
C PHE A 329 12.29 -4.01 -5.20
N TRP A 330 12.83 -2.95 -4.59
CA TRP A 330 12.00 -2.00 -3.83
C TRP A 330 10.97 -1.28 -4.69
N ARG A 331 11.33 -0.88 -5.92
CA ARG A 331 10.38 -0.28 -6.88
C ARG A 331 9.32 -1.30 -7.29
N ALA A 332 9.68 -2.57 -7.51
CA ALA A 332 8.71 -3.62 -7.83
C ALA A 332 7.72 -3.85 -6.67
N LEU A 333 8.21 -3.88 -5.42
CA LEU A 333 7.38 -3.97 -4.23
C LEU A 333 6.37 -2.82 -4.13
N CYS A 334 6.84 -1.58 -4.25
CA CYS A 334 5.99 -0.38 -4.22
C CYS A 334 4.97 -0.38 -5.37
N ARG A 335 5.38 -0.78 -6.57
CA ARG A 335 4.49 -0.90 -7.73
C ARG A 335 3.43 -1.98 -7.54
N SER A 336 3.80 -3.13 -6.98
CA SER A 336 2.87 -4.22 -6.66
C SER A 336 1.81 -3.75 -5.66
N PHE A 337 2.24 -3.05 -4.60
CA PHE A 337 1.35 -2.44 -3.62
C PHE A 337 0.34 -1.49 -4.28
N LEU A 338 0.82 -0.50 -5.05
CA LEU A 338 -0.05 0.49 -5.71
C LEU A 338 -1.07 -0.16 -6.67
N ARG A 339 -0.73 -1.33 -7.23
CA ARG A 339 -1.53 -2.03 -8.25
C ARG A 339 -2.43 -3.12 -7.68
N GLY A 340 -2.41 -3.35 -6.36
CA GLY A 340 -3.21 -4.35 -5.68
C GLY A 340 -2.78 -5.80 -5.92
N GLY A 341 -1.47 -6.05 -6.11
CA GLY A 341 -0.90 -7.41 -6.10
C GLY A 341 -1.22 -8.31 -7.30
N GLY A 342 -1.86 -7.81 -8.36
CA GLY A 342 -2.43 -8.63 -9.44
C GLY A 342 -1.66 -8.75 -10.76
N GLY A 343 -0.34 -8.53 -10.81
CA GLY A 343 0.37 -8.62 -12.10
C GLY A 343 1.89 -8.66 -11.99
N GLY A 344 2.45 -9.85 -12.22
CA GLY A 344 3.89 -10.10 -12.24
C GLY A 344 4.45 -10.32 -10.84
N GLY A 345 4.70 -11.58 -10.49
CA GLY A 345 5.42 -11.90 -9.25
C GLY A 345 6.73 -11.12 -9.17
N VAL A 346 7.11 -10.73 -7.96
CA VAL A 346 8.44 -10.19 -7.68
C VAL A 346 9.44 -11.32 -7.92
N VAL A 347 9.93 -11.46 -9.15
CA VAL A 347 10.99 -12.42 -9.47
C VAL A 347 12.30 -11.84 -8.98
N VAL A 348 12.73 -12.28 -7.81
CA VAL A 348 14.06 -11.98 -7.28
C VAL A 348 15.04 -13.00 -7.87
N SER A 349 15.91 -12.57 -8.78
CA SER A 349 17.16 -13.28 -9.05
C SER A 349 18.20 -12.75 -8.06
N SER A 350 18.42 -13.49 -6.96
CA SER A 350 19.53 -13.23 -6.04
C SER A 350 20.58 -14.31 -6.26
N THR A 351 21.65 -13.95 -6.97
CA THR A 351 22.91 -14.69 -6.97
C THR A 351 23.98 -13.82 -6.35
N ARG A 352 24.01 -13.74 -5.02
CA ARG A 352 25.25 -13.42 -4.31
C ARG A 352 25.43 -14.41 -3.16
N PRO A 353 26.45 -15.28 -3.19
CA PRO A 353 26.77 -16.11 -2.06
C PRO A 353 27.25 -15.24 -0.90
N VAL A 354 26.75 -15.54 0.29
CA VAL A 354 27.30 -15.05 1.55
C VAL A 354 28.66 -15.69 1.72
N THR A 355 29.71 -14.88 1.83
CA THR A 355 31.02 -15.38 2.30
C THR A 355 30.87 -15.78 3.75
N GLU A 356 30.85 -17.09 3.98
CA GLU A 356 30.93 -17.70 5.30
C GLU A 356 32.25 -17.28 5.96
N VAL A 357 32.16 -16.57 7.07
CA VAL A 357 33.32 -16.35 7.95
C VAL A 357 33.62 -17.69 8.60
N ALA A 358 34.65 -18.36 8.10
CA ALA A 358 35.14 -19.63 8.63
C ALA A 358 35.51 -19.48 10.10
N GLY A 359 34.66 -20.04 10.98
CA GLY A 359 34.98 -20.28 12.37
C GLY A 359 36.09 -21.32 12.47
N GLY A 360 37.32 -20.86 12.73
CA GLY A 360 38.41 -21.73 13.12
C GLY A 360 38.21 -22.19 14.57
N ARG A 361 38.15 -23.51 14.77
CA ARG A 361 38.93 -24.29 15.77
C ARG A 361 38.29 -25.65 16.05
N ALA A 362 38.99 -26.71 15.65
CA ALA A 362 39.15 -27.93 16.42
C ALA A 362 40.35 -28.70 15.85
N GLY A 363 41.36 -29.00 16.67
CA GLY A 363 42.50 -29.79 16.22
C GLY A 363 43.73 -29.79 17.13
N ALA A 364 43.66 -30.62 18.17
CA ALA A 364 44.73 -31.43 18.74
C ALA A 364 45.93 -30.78 19.47
N VAL A 365 46.12 -31.35 20.66
CA VAL A 365 47.21 -31.23 21.65
C VAL A 365 48.45 -31.98 21.17
N ALA A 366 49.65 -31.39 21.31
CA ALA A 366 50.89 -32.09 21.68
C ALA A 366 52.07 -31.12 21.92
N GLY A 367 52.59 -31.12 23.15
CA GLY A 367 54.01 -31.10 23.53
C GLY A 367 54.94 -29.94 23.13
N GLY A 368 55.50 -29.23 24.13
CA GLY A 368 56.76 -28.50 23.92
C GLY A 368 57.06 -27.32 24.86
N SER A 369 57.37 -27.62 26.12
CA SER A 369 58.46 -27.03 26.95
C SER A 369 58.97 -25.58 26.74
N CYS A 370 58.90 -24.81 27.85
CA CYS A 370 59.87 -23.81 28.39
C CYS A 370 60.08 -22.45 27.71
N PHE A 371 59.73 -21.34 28.38
CA PHE A 371 60.62 -20.56 29.26
C PHE A 371 59.86 -19.40 29.95
N ALA A 372 60.40 -18.96 31.09
CA ALA A 372 59.80 -18.10 32.11
C ALA A 372 59.77 -16.59 31.79
N GLY A 373 58.93 -15.84 32.53
CA GLY A 373 59.22 -14.41 32.82
C GLY A 373 58.04 -13.50 33.18
N GLY A 374 57.76 -13.34 34.48
CA GLY A 374 57.50 -12.03 35.13
C GLY A 374 56.17 -11.29 34.93
N ALA A 375 55.32 -11.30 35.97
CA ALA A 375 54.39 -10.19 36.34
C ALA A 375 55.20 -9.07 37.08
N PRO A 376 54.68 -7.84 37.39
CA PRO A 376 53.36 -7.51 38.01
C PRO A 376 52.62 -6.31 37.34
N MET A 377 51.28 -6.18 37.39
CA MET A 377 50.40 -5.67 38.47
C MET A 377 50.76 -4.27 39.04
N VAL A 378 50.00 -3.24 38.66
CA VAL A 378 49.74 -2.02 39.48
C VAL A 378 48.28 -1.57 39.29
N GLN A 379 47.53 -1.62 40.40
CA GLN A 379 46.28 -0.89 40.66
C GLN A 379 46.59 0.51 41.22
N LEU A 380 45.77 1.52 40.90
CA LEU A 380 45.42 2.64 41.79
C LEU A 380 44.21 3.39 41.17
N ALA A 381 42.98 3.20 41.65
CA ALA A 381 42.29 3.81 42.81
C ALA A 381 41.65 5.19 42.52
N CYS A 382 40.35 5.25 42.85
CA CYS A 382 39.44 6.39 42.80
C CYS A 382 39.85 7.53 43.73
N ARG A 383 39.43 8.77 43.39
CA ARG A 383 39.04 9.80 44.39
C ARG A 383 37.87 10.65 43.89
N ALA A 384 36.81 10.63 44.68
CA ALA A 384 35.78 11.67 44.76
C ALA A 384 36.30 12.82 45.64
N GLY A 385 35.74 14.03 45.47
CA GLY A 385 35.99 15.15 46.38
C GLY A 385 35.47 16.51 45.90
N ILE A 386 34.22 16.79 46.25
CA ILE A 386 33.59 18.05 46.67
C ILE A 386 34.49 19.30 46.67
N ASN A 387 34.12 20.32 45.89
CA ASN A 387 33.75 21.67 46.34
C ASN A 387 33.07 22.46 45.22
#